data_AF-A0A662GBS7-F1
#
_entry.id   AF-A0A662GBS7-F1
#
_cell.length_a   1.000
_cell.length_b   1.000
_cell.length_c   1.000
_cell.angle_alpha   90.00
_cell.angle_beta   90.00
_cell.angle_gamma   90.00
#
_symmetry.space_group_name_H-M   'P 1'
#
loop_
_entity.id
_entity.type
_entity.pdbx_description
1 polymer ?
#
loop_
_entity_poly.entity_id
_entity_poly.type
_entity_poly.pdbx_seq_one_letter_code
_entity_poly.pdbx_strand_id
1 'polypeptide(L)'
;NDGSYYERTWSAAIASEPDFVLITTWNEWHEGTEVEASREYGFRYLQLTRKHASQYKGLELPSYPKPSLRLSVEEAGGGEYRLRVRNEGEGPSVVAHLYLRRDGGFAVVEGYSVEVNTTTMLVFIPYIEPGGEVELKISFSGEVGSVAVEGVAWSAMGEEVKLPAIVFSVPVEEAEARKSFEREVGLLAIAIAALSVILAYAYRVLTRK
;
A
#
# COMPACT_ATOMS: atom_id res chain seq x y z
N ASN A 1 10.95 -8.35 -28.43
CA ASN A 1 11.55 -7.08 -28.93
C ASN A 1 11.54 -6.08 -27.80
N ASP A 2 12.67 -5.93 -27.10
CA ASP A 2 12.87 -5.09 -25.91
C ASP A 2 12.77 -3.57 -26.19
N GLY A 3 11.58 -3.07 -26.56
CA GLY A 3 11.34 -1.64 -26.81
C GLY A 3 11.69 -1.15 -28.22
N SER A 4 12.36 -1.98 -29.05
CA SER A 4 12.82 -1.55 -30.39
C SER A 4 11.70 -1.09 -31.33
N TYR A 5 10.47 -1.61 -31.20
CA TYR A 5 9.33 -1.13 -31.96
C TYR A 5 8.98 0.33 -31.60
N TYR A 6 8.94 0.63 -30.30
CA TYR A 6 8.66 1.95 -29.78
C TYR A 6 9.72 2.99 -30.18
N GLU A 7 11.01 2.60 -30.17
CA GLU A 7 12.09 3.49 -30.64
C GLU A 7 11.99 3.80 -32.15
N ARG A 8 11.58 2.82 -32.96
CA ARG A 8 11.37 3.02 -34.40
C ARG A 8 10.20 3.97 -34.67
N THR A 9 9.09 3.84 -33.94
CA THR A 9 7.93 4.74 -34.09
C THR A 9 8.27 6.16 -33.65
N TRP A 10 9.07 6.32 -32.57
CA TRP A 10 9.60 7.63 -32.16
C TRP A 10 10.50 8.24 -33.22
N SER A 11 11.41 7.46 -33.80
CA SER A 11 12.33 7.93 -34.84
C SER A 11 11.58 8.39 -36.09
N ALA A 12 10.55 7.64 -36.51
CA ALA A 12 9.67 8.02 -37.61
C ALA A 12 8.87 9.29 -37.32
N ALA A 13 8.32 9.42 -36.10
CA ALA A 13 7.59 10.61 -35.67
C ALA A 13 8.47 11.85 -35.64
N ILE A 14 9.70 11.78 -35.10
CA ILE A 14 10.61 12.94 -35.07
C ILE A 14 11.04 13.33 -36.49
N ALA A 15 11.31 12.36 -37.36
CA ALA A 15 11.73 12.62 -38.75
C ALA A 15 10.65 13.28 -39.62
N SER A 16 9.38 13.25 -39.21
CA SER A 16 8.30 13.96 -39.91
C SER A 16 8.18 15.44 -39.51
N GLU A 17 9.08 15.94 -38.66
CA GLU A 17 9.12 17.33 -38.17
C GLU A 17 7.76 17.84 -37.62
N PRO A 18 7.10 17.12 -36.69
CA PRO A 18 5.75 17.45 -36.26
C PRO A 18 5.72 18.55 -35.19
N ASP A 19 4.63 19.33 -35.18
CA ASP A 19 4.35 20.30 -34.10
C ASP A 19 4.04 19.64 -32.74
N PHE A 20 3.54 18.39 -32.76
CA PHE A 20 3.25 17.61 -31.56
C PHE A 20 3.45 16.11 -31.79
N VAL A 21 3.80 15.38 -30.72
CA VAL A 21 3.84 13.91 -30.70
C VAL A 21 2.85 13.41 -29.65
N LEU A 22 1.98 12.48 -30.04
CA LEU A 22 1.06 11.79 -29.15
C LEU A 22 1.59 10.40 -28.81
N ILE A 23 1.59 10.06 -27.53
CA ILE A 23 1.90 8.71 -27.04
C ILE A 23 0.59 8.00 -26.75
N THR A 24 0.39 6.84 -27.36
CA THR A 24 -0.76 5.96 -27.16
C THR A 24 -0.22 4.66 -26.57
N THR A 25 -0.36 4.41 -25.27
CA THR A 25 -1.14 5.14 -24.23
C THR A 25 -0.37 5.23 -22.91
N TRP A 26 -0.92 5.94 -21.92
CA TRP A 26 -0.43 5.79 -20.54
C TRP A 26 -0.67 4.36 -20.05
N ASN A 27 -1.91 3.90 -20.04
CA ASN A 27 -2.32 2.66 -19.35
C ASN A 27 -3.49 1.90 -20.01
N GLU A 28 -3.50 1.75 -21.34
CA GLU A 28 -4.46 0.86 -22.02
C GLU A 28 -3.98 -0.59 -22.02
N TRP A 29 -4.11 -1.20 -20.83
CA TRP A 29 -3.65 -2.55 -20.54
C TRP A 29 -4.34 -3.63 -21.39
N HIS A 30 -5.58 -3.40 -21.84
CA HIS A 30 -6.29 -4.38 -22.66
C HIS A 30 -5.70 -4.50 -24.06
N GLU A 31 -5.06 -3.44 -24.56
CA GLU A 31 -4.42 -3.41 -25.88
C GLU A 31 -2.91 -3.66 -25.82
N GLY A 32 -2.31 -3.67 -24.61
CA GLY A 32 -0.87 -3.85 -24.44
C GLY A 32 -0.05 -2.67 -24.98
N THR A 33 -0.61 -1.45 -24.91
CA THR A 33 0.02 -0.21 -25.41
C THR A 33 0.50 0.72 -24.30
N GLU A 34 0.43 0.28 -23.05
CA GLU A 34 0.81 1.07 -21.87
C GLU A 34 2.29 1.45 -21.86
N VAL A 35 2.58 2.69 -21.46
CA VAL A 35 3.93 3.10 -21.03
C VAL A 35 4.07 3.14 -19.50
N GLU A 36 2.95 3.01 -18.77
CA GLU A 36 2.91 2.87 -17.32
C GLU A 36 3.87 1.75 -16.86
N ALA A 37 4.51 1.96 -15.71
CA ALA A 37 5.42 0.97 -15.17
C ALA A 37 4.66 -0.33 -14.86
N SER A 38 5.17 -1.45 -15.36
CA SER A 38 4.54 -2.77 -15.23
C SER A 38 5.47 -3.77 -14.56
N ARG A 39 4.95 -4.92 -14.15
CA ARG A 39 5.79 -6.02 -13.65
C ARG A 39 6.65 -6.60 -14.77
N GLU A 40 6.12 -6.63 -15.99
CA GLU A 40 6.74 -7.22 -17.17
C GLU A 40 7.85 -6.36 -17.76
N TYR A 41 7.69 -5.03 -17.72
CA TYR A 41 8.58 -4.08 -18.38
C TYR A 41 9.26 -3.08 -17.44
N GLY A 42 8.85 -3.03 -16.16
CA GLY A 42 9.33 -2.04 -15.20
C GLY A 42 9.18 -0.62 -15.76
N PHE A 43 10.22 0.19 -15.61
CA PHE A 43 10.24 1.59 -16.06
C PHE A 43 10.70 1.77 -17.51
N ARG A 44 10.88 0.69 -18.28
CA ARG A 44 11.50 0.72 -19.60
C ARG A 44 10.85 1.74 -20.54
N TYR A 45 9.53 1.70 -20.68
CA TYR A 45 8.82 2.58 -21.62
C TYR A 45 8.77 4.03 -21.14
N LEU A 46 8.79 4.28 -19.83
CA LEU A 46 8.99 5.62 -19.27
C LEU A 46 10.39 6.17 -19.59
N GLN A 47 11.43 5.35 -19.46
CA GLN A 47 12.82 5.72 -19.78
C GLN A 47 13.00 5.99 -21.28
N LEU A 48 12.42 5.16 -22.15
CA LEU A 48 12.42 5.39 -23.61
C LEU A 48 11.66 6.66 -23.97
N THR A 49 10.48 6.87 -23.36
CA THR A 49 9.70 8.10 -23.56
C THR A 49 10.49 9.33 -23.15
N ARG A 50 11.15 9.30 -22.00
CA ARG A 50 12.03 10.37 -21.51
C ARG A 50 13.17 10.67 -22.49
N LYS A 51 13.86 9.63 -22.98
CA LYS A 51 14.96 9.74 -23.96
C LYS A 51 14.47 10.42 -25.24
N HIS A 52 13.38 9.96 -25.82
CA HIS A 52 12.89 10.51 -27.09
C HIS A 52 12.19 11.86 -26.94
N ALA A 53 11.53 12.14 -25.81
CA ALA A 53 11.00 13.47 -25.52
C ALA A 53 12.11 14.51 -25.39
N SER A 54 13.25 14.15 -24.77
CA SER A 54 14.46 14.99 -24.73
C SER A 54 14.99 15.29 -26.13
N GLN A 55 15.07 14.27 -27.00
CA GLN A 55 15.49 14.43 -28.40
C GLN A 55 14.54 15.32 -29.20
N TYR A 56 13.23 15.03 -29.14
CA TYR A 56 12.19 15.79 -29.84
C TYR A 56 12.19 17.27 -29.46
N LYS A 57 12.36 17.57 -28.16
CA LYS A 57 12.38 18.95 -27.66
C LYS A 57 13.75 19.63 -27.79
N GLY A 58 14.81 18.89 -28.10
CA GLY A 58 16.18 19.40 -28.07
C GLY A 58 16.62 19.90 -26.68
N LEU A 59 16.15 19.25 -25.61
CA LEU A 59 16.38 19.67 -24.23
C LEU A 59 17.10 18.60 -23.42
N GLU A 60 18.05 19.02 -22.60
CA GLU A 60 18.62 18.18 -21.55
C GLU A 60 17.64 18.10 -20.37
N LEU A 61 17.27 16.88 -19.98
CA LEU A 61 16.34 16.67 -18.87
C LEU A 61 17.10 16.46 -17.55
N PRO A 62 16.62 17.03 -16.43
CA PRO A 62 17.33 16.99 -15.15
C PRO A 62 17.43 15.56 -14.62
N SER A 63 18.58 15.20 -14.05
CA SER A 63 18.69 13.94 -13.30
C SER A 63 17.84 14.00 -12.03
N TYR A 64 17.25 12.88 -11.64
CA TYR A 64 16.51 12.76 -10.39
C TYR A 64 17.28 11.86 -9.43
N PRO A 65 17.62 12.32 -8.22
CA PRO A 65 18.28 11.49 -7.23
C PRO A 65 17.38 10.33 -6.78
N LYS A 66 17.99 9.30 -6.20
CA LYS A 66 17.25 8.21 -5.55
C LYS A 66 16.60 8.69 -4.25
N PRO A 67 15.47 8.09 -3.85
CA PRO A 67 14.99 8.25 -2.48
C PRO A 67 15.96 7.59 -1.50
N SER A 68 15.93 8.04 -0.24
CA SER A 68 16.58 7.36 0.89
C SER A 68 15.52 7.11 1.93
N LEU A 69 15.05 5.87 2.05
CA LEU A 69 13.90 5.55 2.89
C LEU A 69 14.32 4.92 4.22
N ARG A 70 13.72 5.40 5.30
CA ARG A 70 13.82 4.83 6.64
C ARG A 70 12.48 4.21 7.02
N LEU A 71 12.50 2.92 7.32
CA LEU A 71 11.38 2.20 7.92
C LEU A 71 11.48 2.28 9.45
N SER A 72 10.36 2.46 10.13
CA SER A 72 10.27 2.28 11.58
C SER A 72 8.91 1.71 11.98
N VAL A 73 8.88 1.01 13.12
CA VAL A 73 7.66 0.45 13.72
C VAL A 73 7.59 0.91 15.16
N GLU A 74 6.41 1.34 15.59
CA GLU A 74 6.11 1.72 16.97
C GLU A 74 4.84 1.02 17.43
N GLU A 75 4.83 0.44 18.64
CA GLU A 75 3.62 -0.08 19.27
C GLU A 75 2.79 1.10 19.82
N ALA A 76 1.55 1.23 19.37
CA ALA A 76 0.63 2.29 19.79
C ALA A 76 -0.24 1.88 21.00
N GLY A 77 -0.09 0.65 21.49
CA GLY A 77 -0.89 0.04 22.56
C GLY A 77 -2.15 -0.65 22.03
N GLY A 78 -2.74 -1.54 22.83
CA GLY A 78 -3.98 -2.25 22.48
C GLY A 78 -3.88 -3.16 21.24
N GLY A 79 -2.68 -3.66 20.93
CA GLY A 79 -2.43 -4.49 19.74
C GLY A 79 -2.33 -3.71 18.43
N GLU A 80 -2.31 -2.38 18.49
CA GLU A 80 -2.09 -1.51 17.34
C GLU A 80 -0.61 -1.14 17.18
N TYR A 81 -0.17 -1.05 15.93
CA TYR A 81 1.18 -0.67 15.54
C TYR A 81 1.14 0.44 14.50
N ARG A 82 2.12 1.35 14.57
CA ARG A 82 2.36 2.39 13.57
C ARG A 82 3.61 2.05 12.79
N LEU A 83 3.44 1.80 11.51
CA LEU A 83 4.53 1.61 10.55
C LEU A 83 4.78 2.95 9.87
N ARG A 84 5.99 3.49 9.95
CA ARG A 84 6.37 4.74 9.28
C ARG A 84 7.43 4.49 8.23
N VAL A 85 7.25 5.11 7.07
CA VAL A 85 8.26 5.19 6.02
C VAL A 85 8.57 6.65 5.77
N ARG A 86 9.76 7.08 6.16
CA ARG A 86 10.25 8.45 5.96
C ARG A 86 11.24 8.49 4.80
N ASN A 87 11.08 9.48 3.91
CA ASN A 87 12.07 9.76 2.89
C ASN A 87 13.05 10.83 3.39
N GLU A 88 14.28 10.40 3.68
CA GLU A 88 15.40 11.23 4.10
C GLU A 88 16.27 11.68 2.91
N GLY A 89 15.91 11.27 1.69
CA GLY A 89 16.63 11.61 0.46
C GLY A 89 16.06 12.83 -0.25
N GLU A 90 16.80 13.31 -1.24
CA GLU A 90 16.39 14.43 -2.10
C GLU A 90 15.49 13.98 -3.26
N GLY A 91 15.47 12.67 -3.55
CA GLY A 91 14.66 12.08 -4.62
C GLY A 91 13.33 11.55 -4.12
N PRO A 92 12.25 11.61 -4.92
CA PRO A 92 10.99 10.99 -4.54
C PRO A 92 11.06 9.46 -4.66
N SER A 93 10.27 8.78 -3.84
CA SER A 93 9.85 7.40 -4.10
C SER A 93 8.55 7.43 -4.88
N VAL A 94 8.53 6.92 -6.11
CA VAL A 94 7.32 6.91 -6.98
C VAL A 94 6.50 5.64 -6.85
N VAL A 95 7.01 4.66 -6.10
CA VAL A 95 6.25 3.52 -5.57
C VAL A 95 7.11 2.88 -4.49
N ALA A 96 6.49 2.44 -3.40
CA ALA A 96 7.11 1.59 -2.40
C ALA A 96 6.18 0.44 -2.03
N HIS A 97 6.75 -0.74 -1.94
CA HIS A 97 6.10 -1.98 -1.57
C HIS A 97 6.68 -2.45 -0.24
N LEU A 98 5.82 -2.67 0.74
CA LEU A 98 6.21 -3.27 2.02
C LEU A 98 5.62 -4.67 2.10
N TYR A 99 6.47 -5.65 2.40
CA TYR A 99 6.09 -7.02 2.63
C TYR A 99 6.01 -7.26 4.13
N LEU A 100 4.79 -7.38 4.63
CA LEU A 100 4.51 -7.74 6.00
C LEU A 100 4.33 -9.27 6.06
N ARG A 101 5.33 -9.94 6.62
CA ARG A 101 5.29 -11.37 6.91
C ARG A 101 4.94 -11.59 8.37
N ARG A 102 4.04 -12.52 8.63
CA ARG A 102 3.58 -12.84 9.99
C ARG A 102 3.56 -14.34 10.23
N ASP A 103 3.80 -14.72 11.48
CA ASP A 103 3.62 -16.07 11.97
C ASP A 103 2.24 -16.20 12.64
N GLY A 104 1.28 -16.80 11.94
CA GLY A 104 -0.10 -16.93 12.42
C GLY A 104 -0.94 -15.65 12.30
N GLY A 105 -2.16 -15.75 12.84
CA GLY A 105 -3.17 -14.69 12.92
C GLY A 105 -3.50 -13.96 11.62
N PHE A 106 -4.09 -12.78 11.76
CA PHE A 106 -4.46 -11.87 10.67
C PHE A 106 -3.94 -10.46 10.96
N ALA A 107 -3.66 -9.71 9.91
CA ALA A 107 -3.28 -8.30 9.97
C ALA A 107 -4.28 -7.48 9.15
N VAL A 108 -4.56 -6.27 9.61
CA VAL A 108 -5.30 -5.26 8.87
C VAL A 108 -4.43 -4.01 8.82
N VAL A 109 -4.20 -3.48 7.62
CA VAL A 109 -3.39 -2.27 7.41
C VAL A 109 -4.29 -1.17 6.87
N GLU A 110 -4.20 0.03 7.46
CA GLU A 110 -4.88 1.23 6.97
C GLU A 110 -4.16 1.76 5.73
N GLY A 111 -4.47 1.17 4.57
CA GLY A 111 -3.88 1.52 3.27
C GLY A 111 -4.20 0.49 2.20
N TYR A 112 -3.69 0.70 0.99
CA TYR A 112 -3.81 -0.27 -0.09
C TYR A 112 -2.95 -1.48 0.22
N SER A 113 -3.58 -2.64 0.39
CA SER A 113 -2.88 -3.88 0.70
C SER A 113 -3.56 -5.08 0.05
N VAL A 114 -2.80 -6.15 -0.14
CA VAL A 114 -3.29 -7.43 -0.67
C VAL A 114 -2.62 -8.58 0.06
N GLU A 115 -3.39 -9.58 0.46
CA GLU A 115 -2.85 -10.84 0.95
C GLU A 115 -2.28 -11.62 -0.24
N VAL A 116 -0.94 -11.78 -0.26
CA VAL A 116 -0.25 -12.53 -1.31
C VAL A 116 -0.39 -14.03 -1.07
N ASN A 117 -0.40 -14.42 0.21
CA ASN A 117 -0.65 -15.78 0.69
C ASN A 117 -1.04 -15.71 2.18
N THR A 118 -1.11 -16.84 2.87
CA THR A 118 -1.56 -16.91 4.27
C THR A 118 -0.62 -16.24 5.28
N THR A 119 0.64 -16.00 4.91
CA THR A 119 1.66 -15.45 5.81
C THR A 119 2.19 -14.08 5.39
N THR A 120 1.90 -13.64 4.16
CA THR A 120 2.50 -12.43 3.57
C THR A 120 1.43 -11.51 3.02
N MET A 121 1.36 -10.31 3.59
CA MET A 121 0.62 -9.19 3.06
C MET A 121 1.57 -8.23 2.34
N LEU A 122 1.19 -7.78 1.14
CA LEU A 122 1.86 -6.72 0.42
C LEU A 122 1.09 -5.42 0.63
N VAL A 123 1.79 -4.37 1.06
CA VAL A 123 1.26 -3.03 1.26
C VAL A 123 1.86 -2.08 0.21
N PHE A 124 1.00 -1.28 -0.42
CA PHE A 124 1.37 -0.36 -1.49
C PHE A 124 1.37 1.08 -0.98
N ILE A 125 2.49 1.77 -1.17
CA ILE A 125 2.64 3.20 -0.93
C ILE A 125 2.93 3.85 -2.29
N PRO A 126 1.99 4.63 -2.85
CA PRO A 126 2.07 5.09 -4.23
C PRO A 126 3.11 6.19 -4.42
N TYR A 127 3.40 6.99 -3.40
CA TYR A 127 4.35 8.09 -3.53
C TYR A 127 4.84 8.56 -2.16
N ILE A 128 6.12 8.90 -2.05
CA ILE A 128 6.72 9.56 -0.89
C ILE A 128 7.64 10.67 -1.40
N GLU A 129 7.27 11.92 -1.14
CA GLU A 129 8.07 13.09 -1.50
C GLU A 129 9.38 13.19 -0.71
N PRO A 130 10.39 13.93 -1.19
CA PRO A 130 11.58 14.24 -0.41
C PRO A 130 11.24 14.89 0.93
N GLY A 131 11.76 14.36 2.03
CA GLY A 131 11.44 14.82 3.39
C GLY A 131 10.07 14.36 3.93
N GLY A 132 9.24 13.74 3.08
CA GLY A 132 7.91 13.27 3.43
C GLY A 132 7.94 11.99 4.27
N GLU A 133 6.81 11.71 4.92
CA GLU A 133 6.62 10.54 5.77
C GLU A 133 5.21 9.97 5.57
N VAL A 134 5.12 8.65 5.45
CA VAL A 134 3.84 7.93 5.41
C VAL A 134 3.73 7.11 6.69
N GLU A 135 2.64 7.30 7.42
CA GLU A 135 2.27 6.47 8.57
C GLU A 135 1.12 5.54 8.17
N LEU A 136 1.28 4.26 8.46
CA LEU A 136 0.28 3.21 8.26
C LEU A 136 -0.04 2.60 9.61
N LYS A 137 -1.33 2.51 9.95
CA LYS A 137 -1.78 1.77 11.13
C LYS A 137 -1.93 0.30 10.80
N ILE A 138 -1.50 -0.55 11.71
CA ILE A 138 -1.59 -2.00 11.60
C ILE A 138 -2.26 -2.53 12.86
N SER A 139 -3.30 -3.33 12.69
CA SER A 139 -3.95 -4.05 13.79
C SER A 139 -3.85 -5.55 13.52
N PHE A 140 -3.63 -6.32 14.58
CA PHE A 140 -3.54 -7.78 14.51
C PHE A 140 -4.74 -8.44 15.17
N SER A 141 -5.10 -9.64 14.71
CA SER A 141 -6.12 -10.47 15.35
C SER A 141 -5.73 -11.96 15.31
N GLY A 142 -6.15 -12.71 16.32
CA GLY A 142 -5.71 -14.09 16.54
C GLY A 142 -4.30 -14.14 17.15
N GLU A 143 -3.75 -15.36 17.25
CA GLU A 143 -2.40 -15.56 17.75
C GLU A 143 -1.39 -15.20 16.65
N VAL A 144 -0.70 -14.08 16.82
CA VAL A 144 0.39 -13.63 15.97
C VAL A 144 1.69 -13.74 16.77
N GLY A 145 2.65 -14.51 16.27
CA GLY A 145 3.97 -14.65 16.88
C GLY A 145 4.87 -13.47 16.50
N SER A 146 5.77 -13.71 15.54
CA SER A 146 6.65 -12.67 14.99
C SER A 146 6.09 -12.05 13.72
N VAL A 147 6.35 -10.76 13.55
CA VAL A 147 6.10 -10.01 12.32
C VAL A 147 7.42 -9.48 11.79
N ALA A 148 7.66 -9.67 10.50
CA ALA A 148 8.79 -9.11 9.77
C ALA A 148 8.26 -8.19 8.65
N VAL A 149 8.74 -6.95 8.63
CA VAL A 149 8.42 -5.98 7.58
C VAL A 149 9.69 -5.63 6.83
N GLU A 150 9.72 -5.92 5.54
CA GLU A 150 10.77 -5.49 4.61
C GLU A 150 10.16 -4.66 3.48
N GLY A 151 10.98 -3.87 2.78
CA GLY A 151 10.45 -3.02 1.73
C GLY A 151 11.36 -2.91 0.51
N VAL A 152 10.73 -2.56 -0.61
CA VAL A 152 11.41 -2.13 -1.82
C VAL A 152 10.71 -0.88 -2.33
N ALA A 153 11.48 0.11 -2.76
CA ALA A 153 11.00 1.33 -3.37
C ALA A 153 11.71 1.61 -4.68
N TRP A 154 11.10 2.46 -5.52
CA TRP A 154 11.69 2.85 -6.80
C TRP A 154 11.78 4.37 -6.92
N SER A 155 12.89 4.85 -7.46
CA SER A 155 13.06 6.25 -7.85
C SER A 155 12.21 6.60 -9.07
N ALA A 156 12.06 7.90 -9.35
CA ALA A 156 11.43 8.36 -10.60
C ALA A 156 12.14 7.86 -11.88
N MET A 157 13.39 7.42 -11.77
CA MET A 157 14.17 6.83 -12.86
C MET A 157 14.07 5.30 -12.91
N GLY A 158 13.28 4.68 -12.03
CA GLY A 158 13.08 3.23 -11.96
C GLY A 158 14.18 2.48 -11.22
N GLU A 159 15.02 3.17 -10.47
CA GLU A 159 16.10 2.53 -9.71
C GLU A 159 15.57 2.01 -8.38
N GLU A 160 15.88 0.75 -8.08
CA GLU A 160 15.44 0.07 -6.87
C GLU A 160 16.22 0.52 -5.63
N VAL A 161 15.51 0.71 -4.52
CA VAL A 161 16.04 0.97 -3.18
C VAL A 161 15.42 -0.02 -2.21
N LYS A 162 16.24 -0.86 -1.58
CA LYS A 162 15.80 -1.84 -0.58
C LYS A 162 15.74 -1.21 0.80
N LEU A 163 14.67 -1.47 1.54
CA LEU A 163 14.52 -1.09 2.94
C LEU A 163 14.89 -2.29 3.81
N PRO A 164 15.78 -2.14 4.81
CA PRO A 164 16.12 -3.20 5.73
C PRO A 164 14.90 -3.77 6.45
N ALA A 165 14.92 -5.08 6.72
CA ALA A 165 13.85 -5.74 7.44
C ALA A 165 13.82 -5.31 8.93
N ILE A 166 12.62 -5.04 9.44
CA ILE A 166 12.34 -4.88 10.87
C ILE A 166 11.56 -6.08 11.35
N VAL A 167 11.97 -6.68 12.46
CA VAL A 167 11.28 -7.81 13.08
C VAL A 167 10.83 -7.41 14.48
N PHE A 168 9.59 -7.70 14.82
CA PHE A 168 9.02 -7.47 16.14
C PHE A 168 8.03 -8.59 16.51
N SER A 169 7.72 -8.71 17.79
CA SER A 169 6.73 -9.67 18.28
C SER A 169 5.43 -8.96 18.61
N VAL A 170 4.30 -9.63 18.35
CA VAL A 170 2.98 -9.15 18.77
C VAL A 170 2.63 -9.84 20.09
N PRO A 171 2.43 -9.11 21.20
CA PRO A 171 2.00 -9.71 22.44
C PRO A 171 0.68 -10.45 22.23
N VAL A 172 0.60 -11.69 22.68
CA VAL A 172 -0.69 -12.38 22.80
C VAL A 172 -1.45 -11.65 23.90
N GLU A 173 -2.60 -11.03 23.58
CA GLU A 173 -3.50 -10.54 24.63
C GLU A 173 -3.87 -11.73 25.53
N GLU A 174 -3.33 -11.74 26.75
CA GLU A 174 -3.72 -12.74 27.75
C GLU A 174 -5.23 -12.64 28.02
N ALA A 175 -5.83 -13.77 28.36
CA ALA A 175 -7.27 -14.05 28.48
C ALA A 175 -8.15 -13.07 29.28
N GLU A 176 -7.60 -12.00 29.86
CA GLU A 176 -8.34 -10.96 30.60
C GLU A 176 -9.20 -10.06 29.70
N ALA A 177 -8.71 -9.67 28.51
CA ALA A 177 -9.51 -8.89 27.55
C ALA A 177 -10.73 -9.70 27.05
N ARG A 178 -10.53 -10.99 26.79
CA ARG A 178 -11.59 -11.93 26.41
C ARG A 178 -12.64 -12.10 27.52
N LYS A 179 -12.21 -12.17 28.79
CA LYS A 179 -13.12 -12.19 29.96
C LYS A 179 -13.89 -10.88 30.11
N SER A 180 -13.27 -9.72 29.85
CA SER A 180 -13.94 -8.42 29.91
C SER A 180 -15.00 -8.30 28.82
N PHE A 181 -14.66 -8.67 27.59
CA PHE A 181 -15.58 -8.66 26.46
C PHE A 181 -16.76 -9.63 26.65
N GLU A 182 -16.51 -10.87 27.09
CA GLU A 182 -17.59 -11.83 27.41
C GLU A 182 -18.51 -11.32 28.52
N ARG A 183 -17.97 -10.61 29.51
CA ARG A 183 -18.75 -10.00 30.59
C ARG A 183 -19.63 -8.86 30.09
N GLU A 184 -19.11 -7.99 29.22
CA GLU A 184 -19.89 -6.89 28.62
C GLU A 184 -20.97 -7.39 27.68
N VAL A 185 -20.67 -8.38 26.82
CA VAL A 185 -21.66 -9.02 25.95
C VAL A 185 -22.75 -9.73 26.77
N GLY A 186 -22.36 -10.40 27.86
CA GLY A 186 -23.31 -11.01 28.81
C GLY A 186 -24.25 -9.99 29.45
N LEU A 187 -23.73 -8.83 29.88
CA LEU A 187 -24.54 -7.74 30.43
C LEU A 187 -25.50 -7.14 29.39
N LEU A 188 -25.04 -6.97 28.16
CA LEU A 188 -25.88 -6.46 27.05
C LEU A 188 -27.03 -7.42 26.73
N ALA A 189 -26.75 -8.73 26.69
CA ALA A 189 -27.76 -9.76 26.44
C ALA A 189 -28.85 -9.77 27.54
N ILE A 190 -28.46 -9.61 28.81
CA ILE A 190 -29.39 -9.51 29.94
C ILE A 190 -30.27 -8.26 29.80
N ALA A 191 -29.67 -7.11 29.43
CA ALA A 191 -30.42 -5.87 29.24
C ALA A 191 -31.45 -5.97 28.10
N ILE A 192 -31.08 -6.58 26.97
CA ILE A 192 -31.98 -6.81 25.83
C ILE A 192 -33.15 -7.74 26.23
N ALA A 193 -32.86 -8.82 26.97
CA ALA A 193 -33.89 -9.74 27.45
C ALA A 193 -34.87 -9.03 28.40
N ALA A 194 -34.37 -8.23 29.34
CA ALA A 194 -35.21 -7.45 30.26
C ALA A 194 -36.10 -6.44 29.50
N LEU A 195 -35.53 -5.73 28.53
CA LEU A 195 -36.26 -4.77 27.70
C LEU A 195 -37.37 -5.46 26.88
N SER A 196 -37.08 -6.65 26.33
CA SER A 196 -38.03 -7.44 25.55
C SER A 196 -39.23 -7.89 26.40
N VAL A 197 -38.99 -8.29 27.66
CA VAL A 197 -40.06 -8.65 28.60
C VAL A 197 -40.90 -7.44 28.96
N ILE A 198 -40.29 -6.28 29.21
CA ILE A 198 -40.99 -5.02 29.48
C ILE A 198 -41.86 -4.63 28.28
N LEU A 199 -41.33 -4.70 27.07
CA LEU A 199 -42.05 -4.37 25.85
C LEU A 199 -43.23 -5.31 25.61
N ALA A 200 -43.03 -6.62 25.81
CA ALA A 200 -44.11 -7.62 25.72
C ALA A 200 -45.19 -7.41 26.78
N TYR A 201 -44.81 -7.03 28.00
CA TYR A 201 -45.75 -6.69 29.06
C TYR A 201 -46.55 -5.42 28.72
N ALA A 202 -45.88 -4.35 28.30
CA ALA A 202 -46.51 -3.10 27.89
C ALA A 202 -47.49 -3.32 26.72
N TYR A 203 -47.08 -4.09 25.71
CA TYR A 203 -47.95 -4.48 24.60
C TYR A 203 -49.17 -5.25 25.10
N ARG A 204 -49.00 -6.21 26.02
CA ARG A 204 -50.12 -6.99 26.60
C ARG A 204 -51.08 -6.13 27.44
N VAL A 205 -50.59 -5.11 28.13
CA VAL A 205 -51.43 -4.14 28.87
C VAL A 205 -52.20 -3.25 27.89
N LEU A 206 -51.56 -2.76 26.84
CA LEU A 206 -52.18 -1.88 25.84
C LEU A 206 -53.20 -2.61 24.93
N THR A 207 -53.06 -3.91 24.73
CA THR A 207 -53.93 -4.73 23.86
C THR A 207 -55.01 -5.50 24.61
N ARG A 208 -55.03 -5.45 25.96
CA ARG A 208 -56.17 -5.93 26.75
C ARG A 208 -57.32 -4.93 26.60
N LYS A 209 -58.30 -5.28 25.77
CA LYS A 209 -59.67 -4.77 25.89
C LYS A 209 -60.33 -5.31 27.14
#